data_AF-A0A0C4F3G4-F1
#
_entry.id   AF-A0A0C4F3G4-F1
#
_cell.length_a   1.000
_cell.length_b   1.000
_cell.length_c   1.000
_cell.angle_alpha   90.00
_cell.angle_beta   90.00
_cell.angle_gamma   90.00
#
_symmetry.space_group_name_H-M   'P 1'
#
loop_
_entity.id
_entity.type
_entity.pdbx_description
1 polymer ?
#
loop_
_entity_poly.entity_id
_entity_poly.type
_entity_poly.pdbx_seq_one_letter_code
_entity_poly.pdbx_strand_id
1 'polypeptide(L)'
;MSRPHRQPPISQPAQSSSSAALQNPPAGGPNQPKRSRPSANEKVYQELRSKSALRRSSMDPNNNSQTQEADVTRFDVHDPAYRPQSVYVFPFGEDSSDETLRAMIESVLRDGIMITACRPPLRLVSFDMEWTTDHRARKPRPTSLIQICGQSITLIIQLVHIQRPKWHLHVLPTPIAEFLRDPFVVKFGVGISGDADKLARDRFTDPTGSKVYLNAFLELLDVAKLIDPTAREDIPADNFSLQRFVARYLEQFLPKTKSVVTSNWESSYLSPTQLSCQFFSSTSTTLFFLLELHHVLIFPPILFSCLFKQLVDAAGDVVSAMRVYLKLYMLPAHHPRFMPPIRYAAPHTM
;
A
#
# COMPACT_ATOMS: atom_id res chain seq x y z
N MET A 1 -29.96 41.01 39.62
CA MET A 1 -29.88 41.28 38.17
C MET A 1 -29.92 39.93 37.44
N SER A 2 -31.05 39.23 37.48
CA SER A 2 -32.20 39.34 36.55
C SER A 2 -31.91 38.65 35.20
N ARG A 3 -32.19 37.34 35.16
CA ARG A 3 -32.38 36.55 33.93
C ARG A 3 -33.71 36.94 33.26
N PRO A 4 -33.82 36.98 31.92
CA PRO A 4 -35.12 37.03 31.27
C PRO A 4 -35.61 35.65 30.82
N HIS A 5 -36.94 35.58 30.80
CA HIS A 5 -37.84 34.45 30.65
C HIS A 5 -37.85 33.75 29.29
N ARG A 6 -38.09 32.43 29.32
CA ARG A 6 -38.72 31.65 28.24
C ARG A 6 -40.20 32.01 28.11
N GLN A 7 -40.71 32.06 26.88
CA GLN A 7 -42.13 31.93 26.55
C GLN A 7 -42.36 30.80 25.51
N PRO A 8 -43.59 30.22 25.47
CA PRO A 8 -43.87 28.87 24.97
C PRO A 8 -44.34 28.83 23.49
N PRO A 9 -44.48 27.63 22.88
CA PRO A 9 -44.85 27.49 21.47
C PRO A 9 -46.36 27.63 21.24
N ILE A 10 -46.72 28.23 20.10
CA ILE A 10 -48.08 28.38 19.59
C ILE A 10 -48.46 27.14 18.78
N SER A 11 -49.67 26.64 19.01
CA SER A 11 -50.28 25.47 18.39
C SER A 11 -51.39 25.84 17.38
N GLN A 12 -51.27 25.26 16.17
CA GLN A 12 -52.29 24.78 15.19
C GLN A 12 -53.37 25.75 14.62
N PRO A 13 -53.92 25.48 13.41
CA PRO A 13 -54.92 24.42 13.23
C PRO A 13 -54.69 23.46 12.05
N ALA A 14 -55.28 22.29 12.22
CA ALA A 14 -55.45 21.23 11.24
C ALA A 14 -56.36 21.64 10.07
N GLN A 15 -56.06 21.13 8.87
CA GLN A 15 -57.05 20.88 7.83
C GLN A 15 -56.90 19.47 7.28
N SER A 16 -58.07 18.87 7.09
CA SER A 16 -58.37 17.48 6.82
C SER A 16 -58.41 17.15 5.33
N SER A 17 -58.40 15.83 5.09
CA SER A 17 -59.00 15.10 3.96
C SER A 17 -58.35 15.21 2.57
N SER A 18 -57.68 14.14 2.16
CA SER A 18 -58.15 13.37 0.99
C SER A 18 -57.48 11.99 0.95
N SER A 19 -58.33 10.97 1.00
CA SER A 19 -58.06 9.56 0.87
C SER A 19 -57.56 9.22 -0.53
N ALA A 20 -56.40 8.58 -0.65
CA ALA A 20 -56.00 7.87 -1.86
C ALA A 20 -55.29 6.58 -1.45
N ALA A 21 -56.07 5.49 -1.46
CA ALA A 21 -55.56 4.14 -1.31
C ALA A 21 -54.72 3.79 -2.56
N LEU A 22 -53.39 3.85 -2.41
CA LEU A 22 -52.46 3.24 -3.36
C LEU A 22 -51.99 1.91 -2.79
N GLN A 23 -52.70 0.89 -3.24
CA GLN A 23 -52.32 -0.51 -3.44
C GLN A 23 -50.90 -0.89 -2.98
N ASN A 24 -50.85 -1.70 -1.92
CA ASN A 24 -49.68 -2.50 -1.57
C ASN A 24 -49.27 -3.36 -2.78
N PRO A 25 -47.97 -3.42 -3.14
CA PRO A 25 -47.51 -4.36 -4.15
C PRO A 25 -47.69 -5.81 -3.65
N PRO A 26 -47.93 -6.78 -4.55
CA PRO A 26 -48.22 -8.14 -4.17
C PRO A 26 -47.02 -8.76 -3.45
N ALA A 27 -47.32 -9.48 -2.36
CA ALA A 27 -46.39 -10.32 -1.63
C ALA A 27 -45.86 -11.43 -2.55
N GLY A 28 -44.77 -11.15 -3.25
CA GLY A 28 -44.07 -12.09 -4.11
C GLY A 28 -43.06 -12.93 -3.32
N GLY A 29 -43.42 -14.20 -3.07
CA GLY A 29 -42.52 -15.36 -3.05
C GLY A 29 -41.57 -15.55 -1.85
N PRO A 30 -41.57 -16.73 -1.18
CA PRO A 30 -40.48 -17.10 -0.31
C PRO A 30 -39.24 -17.47 -1.16
N ASN A 31 -38.05 -17.07 -0.70
CA ASN A 31 -36.73 -17.45 -1.22
C ASN A 31 -36.20 -16.78 -2.50
N GLN A 32 -36.18 -15.44 -2.57
CA GLN A 32 -35.05 -14.81 -3.27
C GLN A 32 -33.86 -14.66 -2.30
N PRO A 33 -32.68 -15.26 -2.59
CA PRO A 33 -31.50 -15.04 -1.77
C PRO A 33 -31.18 -13.54 -1.77
N LYS A 34 -31.03 -12.95 -0.58
CA LYS A 34 -30.58 -11.56 -0.43
C LYS A 34 -29.29 -11.39 -1.24
N ARG A 35 -29.34 -10.67 -2.36
CA ARG A 35 -28.16 -10.35 -3.17
C ARG A 35 -27.15 -9.65 -2.26
N SER A 36 -26.01 -10.29 -2.02
CA SER A 36 -24.91 -9.71 -1.26
C SER A 36 -24.40 -8.48 -2.00
N ARG A 37 -24.12 -7.40 -1.27
CA ARG A 37 -23.48 -6.22 -1.85
C ARG A 37 -22.06 -6.62 -2.29
N PRO A 38 -21.64 -6.28 -3.52
CA PRO A 38 -20.32 -6.64 -4.01
C PRO A 38 -19.22 -5.98 -3.16
N SER A 39 -18.13 -6.72 -2.96
CA SER A 39 -16.98 -6.25 -2.19
C SER A 39 -16.23 -5.10 -2.91
N ALA A 40 -15.38 -4.35 -2.20
CA ALA A 40 -14.57 -3.29 -2.83
C ALA A 40 -13.69 -3.83 -3.97
N ASN A 41 -13.03 -4.98 -3.77
CA ASN A 41 -12.26 -5.66 -4.80
C ASN A 41 -13.11 -6.02 -6.02
N GLU A 42 -14.29 -6.57 -5.77
CA GLU A 42 -15.19 -7.01 -6.83
C GLU A 42 -15.69 -5.82 -7.67
N LYS A 43 -15.95 -4.68 -7.03
CA LYS A 43 -16.28 -3.43 -7.73
C LYS A 43 -15.15 -2.97 -8.64
N VAL A 44 -13.91 -2.92 -8.14
CA VAL A 44 -12.75 -2.50 -8.95
C VAL A 44 -12.52 -3.47 -10.12
N TYR A 45 -12.65 -4.77 -9.86
CA TYR A 45 -12.49 -5.81 -10.87
C TYR A 45 -13.58 -5.72 -11.96
N GLN A 46 -14.84 -5.53 -11.58
CA GLN A 46 -15.95 -5.32 -12.52
C GLN A 46 -15.76 -4.03 -13.34
N GLU A 47 -15.33 -2.94 -12.71
CA GLU A 47 -15.06 -1.68 -13.39
C GLU A 47 -13.95 -1.83 -14.45
N LEU A 48 -12.85 -2.51 -14.11
CA LEU A 48 -11.78 -2.82 -15.06
C LEU A 48 -12.29 -3.67 -16.23
N ARG A 49 -13.09 -4.72 -15.95
CA ARG A 49 -13.71 -5.54 -16.99
C ARG A 49 -14.57 -4.69 -17.94
N SER A 50 -15.42 -3.82 -17.39
CA SER A 50 -16.30 -2.95 -18.18
C SER A 50 -15.51 -1.95 -19.03
N LYS A 51 -14.45 -1.33 -18.48
CA LYS A 51 -13.58 -0.41 -19.23
C LYS A 51 -12.84 -1.13 -20.37
N SER A 52 -12.30 -2.32 -20.11
CA SER A 52 -11.63 -3.13 -21.13
C SER A 52 -12.59 -3.56 -22.25
N ALA A 53 -13.82 -3.95 -21.90
CA ALA A 53 -14.85 -4.29 -22.89
C ALA A 53 -15.22 -3.08 -23.76
N LEU A 54 -15.40 -1.89 -23.16
CA LEU A 54 -15.72 -0.65 -23.87
C LEU A 54 -14.61 -0.25 -24.86
N ARG A 55 -13.34 -0.41 -24.48
CA ARG A 55 -12.21 -0.14 -25.39
C ARG A 55 -12.18 -1.10 -26.57
N ARG A 56 -12.42 -2.40 -26.35
CA ARG A 56 -12.49 -3.39 -27.44
C ARG A 56 -13.63 -3.09 -28.41
N SER A 57 -14.82 -2.79 -27.90
CA SER A 57 -15.97 -2.44 -28.76
C SER A 57 -15.75 -1.15 -29.54
N SER A 58 -14.97 -0.20 -29.00
CA SER A 58 -14.60 1.02 -29.72
C SER A 58 -13.61 0.79 -30.87
N MET A 59 -12.78 -0.26 -30.80
CA MET A 59 -11.79 -0.59 -31.82
C MET A 59 -12.34 -1.49 -32.92
N ASP A 60 -13.28 -2.39 -32.60
CA ASP A 60 -13.94 -3.27 -33.58
C ASP A 60 -15.45 -3.35 -33.30
N PRO A 61 -16.25 -2.47 -33.94
CA PRO A 61 -17.70 -2.41 -33.71
C PRO A 61 -18.45 -3.62 -34.28
N ASN A 62 -17.83 -4.42 -35.15
CA ASN A 62 -18.44 -5.62 -35.75
C ASN A 62 -18.17 -6.89 -34.93
N ASN A 63 -17.32 -6.81 -33.90
CA ASN A 63 -17.04 -7.94 -33.03
C ASN A 63 -18.20 -8.16 -32.03
N ASN A 64 -19.29 -8.73 -32.53
CA ASN A 64 -20.49 -9.11 -31.77
C ASN A 64 -20.31 -10.42 -30.98
N SER A 65 -19.06 -10.84 -30.73
CA SER A 65 -18.80 -12.09 -30.04
C SER A 65 -19.16 -11.97 -28.56
N GLN A 66 -20.10 -12.83 -28.16
CA GLN A 66 -20.53 -13.16 -26.80
C GLN A 66 -19.41 -12.96 -25.79
N THR A 67 -19.65 -12.11 -24.78
CA THR A 67 -19.17 -12.15 -23.40
C THR A 67 -17.93 -13.02 -23.10
N GLN A 68 -16.88 -12.96 -23.94
CA GLN A 68 -15.59 -13.51 -23.57
C GLN A 68 -15.16 -12.65 -22.40
N GLU A 69 -15.01 -13.26 -21.22
CA GLU A 69 -14.56 -12.56 -20.02
C GLU A 69 -13.38 -11.69 -20.42
N ALA A 70 -13.57 -10.37 -20.38
CA ALA A 70 -12.50 -9.44 -20.65
C ALA A 70 -11.43 -9.73 -19.60
N ASP A 71 -10.36 -10.40 -20.03
CA ASP A 71 -9.30 -10.83 -19.11
C ASP A 71 -8.66 -9.57 -18.54
N VAL A 72 -8.83 -9.39 -17.23
CA VAL A 72 -8.26 -8.25 -16.51
C VAL A 72 -6.88 -8.69 -16.08
N THR A 73 -5.86 -8.02 -16.62
CA THR A 73 -4.48 -8.25 -16.24
C THR A 73 -4.32 -8.05 -14.73
N ARG A 74 -3.85 -9.10 -14.03
CA ARG A 74 -3.50 -8.99 -12.62
C ARG A 74 -2.18 -8.27 -12.47
N PHE A 75 -2.04 -7.51 -11.38
CA PHE A 75 -0.77 -6.91 -11.02
C PHE A 75 0.26 -8.01 -10.73
N ASP A 76 1.44 -7.87 -11.31
CA ASP A 76 2.57 -8.79 -11.11
C ASP A 76 3.84 -7.99 -10.80
N VAL A 77 4.48 -8.28 -9.67
CA VAL A 77 5.76 -7.68 -9.26
C VAL A 77 6.86 -7.93 -10.30
N HIS A 78 6.76 -8.99 -11.09
CA HIS A 78 7.74 -9.33 -12.14
C HIS A 78 7.26 -9.00 -13.56
N ASP A 79 6.29 -8.10 -13.70
CA ASP A 79 5.83 -7.59 -15.00
C ASP A 79 7.04 -7.13 -15.87
N PRO A 80 7.24 -7.72 -17.07
CA PRO A 80 8.37 -7.43 -17.94
C PRO A 80 8.36 -6.00 -18.53
N ALA A 81 7.25 -5.26 -18.41
CA ALA A 81 7.19 -3.86 -18.80
C ALA A 81 8.00 -2.95 -17.86
N TYR A 82 8.43 -3.44 -16.70
CA TYR A 82 9.20 -2.72 -15.70
C TYR A 82 10.56 -3.38 -15.47
N ARG A 83 11.47 -2.65 -14.79
CA ARG A 83 12.74 -3.24 -14.35
C ARG A 83 12.48 -4.45 -13.45
N PRO A 84 13.28 -5.53 -13.58
CA PRO A 84 13.21 -6.67 -12.66
C PRO A 84 13.32 -6.21 -11.21
N GLN A 85 12.41 -6.71 -10.37
CA GLN A 85 12.40 -6.39 -8.94
C GLN A 85 13.15 -7.46 -8.14
N SER A 86 14.17 -7.04 -7.41
CA SER A 86 14.85 -7.83 -6.38
C SER A 86 14.25 -7.53 -5.02
N VAL A 87 13.73 -8.56 -4.36
CA VAL A 87 13.09 -8.43 -3.04
C VAL A 87 14.00 -9.07 -1.99
N TYR A 88 14.38 -8.28 -0.99
CA TYR A 88 15.20 -8.69 0.13
C TYR A 88 14.40 -8.66 1.44
N VAL A 89 14.76 -9.52 2.37
CA VAL A 89 14.16 -9.58 3.71
C VAL A 89 15.24 -9.43 4.75
N PHE A 90 14.98 -8.61 5.75
CA PHE A 90 15.82 -8.45 6.93
C PHE A 90 15.02 -8.81 8.19
N PRO A 91 15.61 -9.53 9.17
CA PRO A 91 16.95 -10.14 9.12
C PRO A 91 17.04 -11.29 8.11
N PHE A 92 18.25 -11.62 7.67
CA PHE A 92 18.50 -12.74 6.76
C PHE A 92 19.40 -13.77 7.44
N GLY A 93 18.90 -15.01 7.58
CA GLY A 93 19.60 -16.04 8.34
C GLY A 93 19.76 -15.64 9.81
N GLU A 94 20.98 -15.72 10.32
CA GLU A 94 21.32 -15.30 11.68
C GLU A 94 21.78 -13.83 11.76
N ASP A 95 22.00 -13.17 10.61
CA ASP A 95 22.47 -11.79 10.58
C ASP A 95 21.31 -10.82 10.83
N SER A 96 21.42 -10.12 11.95
CA SER A 96 20.53 -9.04 12.38
C SER A 96 21.32 -7.79 12.80
N SER A 97 22.54 -7.64 12.26
CA SER A 97 23.43 -6.51 12.56
C SER A 97 22.94 -5.18 11.98
N ASP A 98 23.30 -4.07 12.64
CA ASP A 98 22.97 -2.72 12.16
C ASP A 98 23.78 -2.39 10.90
N GLU A 99 24.97 -2.96 10.74
CA GLU A 99 25.84 -2.80 9.59
C GLU A 99 25.18 -3.35 8.32
N THR A 100 24.68 -4.59 8.37
CA THR A 100 23.97 -5.21 7.24
C THR A 100 22.68 -4.47 6.94
N LEU A 101 21.90 -4.12 7.97
CA LEU A 101 20.66 -3.36 7.79
C LEU A 101 20.91 -2.00 7.12
N ARG A 102 21.95 -1.28 7.55
CA ARG A 102 22.36 -0.01 6.95
C ARG A 102 22.74 -0.19 5.48
N ALA A 103 23.57 -1.18 5.17
CA ALA A 103 23.97 -1.46 3.79
C ALA A 103 22.78 -1.79 2.89
N MET A 104 21.80 -2.55 3.39
CA MET A 104 20.57 -2.88 2.65
C MET A 104 19.70 -1.63 2.42
N ILE A 105 19.48 -0.79 3.44
CA ILE A 105 18.74 0.47 3.32
C ILE A 105 19.43 1.39 2.30
N GLU A 106 20.75 1.56 2.40
CA GLU A 106 21.52 2.38 1.45
C GLU A 106 21.43 1.86 0.01
N SER A 107 21.37 0.55 -0.18
CA SER A 107 21.17 -0.05 -1.51
C SER A 107 19.84 0.40 -2.12
N VAL A 108 18.75 0.34 -1.33
CA VAL A 108 17.42 0.84 -1.76
C VAL A 108 17.45 2.35 -2.03
N LEU A 109 18.14 3.14 -1.19
CA LEU A 109 18.25 4.59 -1.38
C LEU A 109 19.02 4.98 -2.65
N ARG A 110 20.07 4.23 -3.00
CA ARG A 110 20.80 4.41 -4.26
C ARG A 110 19.93 4.11 -5.48
N ASP A 111 19.06 3.10 -5.37
CA ASP A 111 18.08 2.69 -6.39
C ASP A 111 16.80 3.57 -6.42
N GLY A 112 16.59 4.40 -5.40
CA GLY A 112 15.50 5.38 -5.33
C GLY A 112 15.59 6.49 -6.39
N ILE A 113 14.47 7.19 -6.60
CA ILE A 113 14.37 8.28 -7.58
C ILE A 113 15.06 9.53 -7.02
N MET A 114 15.95 10.14 -7.81
CA MET A 114 16.59 11.41 -7.44
C MET A 114 15.73 12.59 -7.91
N ILE A 115 15.34 13.46 -6.97
CA ILE A 115 14.63 14.71 -7.25
C ILE A 115 15.64 15.85 -7.22
N THR A 116 16.13 16.23 -8.41
CA THR A 116 17.15 17.28 -8.61
C THR A 116 16.59 18.70 -8.61
N ALA A 117 15.26 18.84 -8.62
CA ALA A 117 14.55 20.11 -8.59
C ALA A 117 14.69 20.85 -7.24
N CYS A 118 15.02 20.13 -6.17
CA CYS A 118 15.25 20.66 -4.83
C CYS A 118 16.76 20.85 -4.58
N ARG A 119 17.11 21.79 -3.69
CA ARG A 119 18.50 21.97 -3.21
C ARG A 119 18.54 21.92 -1.67
N PRO A 120 19.27 20.95 -1.08
CA PRO A 120 19.96 19.84 -1.76
C PRO A 120 18.98 18.88 -2.46
N PRO A 121 19.45 18.04 -3.43
CA PRO A 121 18.63 17.03 -4.05
C PRO A 121 18.02 16.07 -3.03
N LEU A 122 16.81 15.60 -3.30
CA LEU A 122 16.10 14.65 -2.44
C LEU A 122 16.10 13.26 -3.07
N ARG A 123 16.11 12.23 -2.23
CA ARG A 123 15.88 10.84 -2.64
C ARG A 123 14.43 10.49 -2.37
N LEU A 124 13.78 9.80 -3.30
CA LEU A 124 12.39 9.38 -3.17
C LEU A 124 12.30 7.85 -3.24
N VAL A 125 11.66 7.26 -2.25
CA VAL A 125 11.40 5.81 -2.13
C VAL A 125 9.96 5.55 -1.71
N SER A 126 9.36 4.47 -2.21
CA SER A 126 8.06 4.03 -1.72
C SER A 126 8.21 3.35 -0.36
N PHE A 127 7.23 3.54 0.50
CA PHE A 127 7.27 3.15 1.90
C PHE A 127 5.90 2.67 2.34
N ASP A 128 5.89 1.61 3.16
CA ASP A 128 4.69 1.08 3.80
C ASP A 128 5.04 0.41 5.14
N MET A 129 4.04 0.23 6.00
CA MET A 129 4.20 -0.38 7.32
C MET A 129 3.05 -1.34 7.60
N GLU A 130 3.37 -2.50 8.16
CA GLU A 130 2.37 -3.51 8.51
C GLU A 130 2.35 -3.77 10.02
N TRP A 131 1.14 -3.90 10.58
CA TRP A 131 0.92 -4.20 11.99
C TRP A 131 -0.28 -5.13 12.19
N THR A 132 -0.16 -6.01 13.18
CA THR A 132 -1.26 -6.90 13.57
C THR A 132 -2.29 -6.15 14.41
N THR A 133 -3.57 -6.53 14.29
CA THR A 133 -4.61 -6.07 15.22
C THR A 133 -4.92 -7.16 16.25
N ASP A 134 -4.85 -6.83 17.54
CA ASP A 134 -5.36 -7.71 18.58
C ASP A 134 -6.89 -7.67 18.55
N HIS A 135 -7.50 -8.70 17.96
CA HIS A 135 -8.95 -8.83 17.87
C HIS A 135 -9.65 -8.96 19.23
N ARG A 136 -8.96 -9.48 20.26
CA ARG A 136 -9.52 -9.61 21.62
C ARG A 136 -9.52 -8.25 22.31
N ALA A 137 -8.42 -7.52 22.24
CA ALA A 137 -8.29 -6.19 22.83
C ALA A 137 -8.91 -5.07 21.97
N ARG A 138 -9.26 -5.35 20.71
CA ARG A 138 -9.67 -4.38 19.68
C ARG A 138 -8.66 -3.23 19.55
N LYS A 139 -7.37 -3.54 19.68
CA LYS A 139 -6.28 -2.56 19.65
C LYS A 139 -5.24 -2.96 18.60
N PRO A 140 -4.71 -1.98 17.83
CA PRO A 140 -3.57 -2.25 16.96
C PRO A 140 -2.33 -2.55 17.83
N ARG A 141 -1.53 -3.52 17.41
CA ARG A 141 -0.23 -3.82 18.00
C ARG A 141 0.85 -2.88 17.42
N PRO A 142 2.03 -2.79 18.05
CA PRO A 142 3.16 -2.07 17.47
C PRO A 142 3.46 -2.57 16.06
N THR A 143 4.04 -1.71 15.23
CA THR A 143 4.42 -2.08 13.86
C THR A 143 5.36 -3.28 13.88
N SER A 144 5.04 -4.26 13.05
CA SER A 144 5.75 -5.53 12.94
C SER A 144 6.70 -5.57 11.74
N LEU A 145 6.40 -4.81 10.69
CA LEU A 145 7.16 -4.84 9.45
C LEU A 145 7.18 -3.45 8.78
N ILE A 146 8.32 -3.13 8.16
CA ILE A 146 8.51 -1.94 7.33
C ILE A 146 8.88 -2.41 5.92
N GLN A 147 8.23 -1.88 4.90
CA GLN A 147 8.64 -2.04 3.50
C GLN A 147 9.25 -0.74 2.97
N ILE A 148 10.35 -0.87 2.22
CA ILE A 148 10.97 0.23 1.48
C ILE A 148 11.27 -0.28 0.07
N CYS A 149 10.93 0.49 -0.95
CA CYS A 149 11.17 0.09 -2.34
C CYS A 149 11.70 1.27 -3.17
N GLY A 150 12.76 0.99 -3.92
CA GLY A 150 13.32 1.81 -4.99
C GLY A 150 12.76 1.41 -6.34
N GLN A 151 13.46 1.70 -7.43
CA GLN A 151 13.01 1.35 -8.78
C GLN A 151 13.08 -0.15 -9.10
N SER A 152 14.06 -0.86 -8.54
CA SER A 152 14.37 -2.27 -8.81
C SER A 152 14.73 -3.08 -7.56
N ILE A 153 14.87 -2.44 -6.40
CA ILE A 153 15.20 -3.07 -5.13
C ILE A 153 14.08 -2.81 -4.12
N THR A 154 13.57 -3.88 -3.52
CA THR A 154 12.62 -3.84 -2.41
C THR A 154 13.23 -4.48 -1.18
N LEU A 155 13.11 -3.82 -0.03
CA LEU A 155 13.54 -4.31 1.27
C LEU A 155 12.33 -4.43 2.20
N ILE A 156 12.13 -5.63 2.73
CA ILE A 156 11.15 -5.95 3.75
C ILE A 156 11.89 -6.15 5.08
N ILE A 157 11.56 -5.36 6.09
CA ILE A 157 12.22 -5.37 7.40
C ILE A 157 11.24 -5.92 8.43
N GLN A 158 11.45 -7.14 8.88
CA GLN A 158 10.66 -7.82 9.91
C GLN A 158 11.15 -7.40 11.32
N LEU A 159 10.59 -6.31 11.84
CA LEU A 159 10.96 -5.74 13.14
C LEU A 159 10.86 -6.76 14.28
N VAL A 160 9.86 -7.65 14.22
CA VAL A 160 9.61 -8.71 15.21
C VAL A 160 10.74 -9.75 15.30
N HIS A 161 11.56 -9.90 14.25
CA HIS A 161 12.59 -10.93 14.17
C HIS A 161 14.01 -10.39 14.37
N ILE A 162 14.17 -9.08 14.44
CA ILE A 162 15.46 -8.47 14.76
C ILE A 162 15.82 -8.92 16.18
N GLN A 163 16.78 -9.85 16.29
CA GLN A 163 17.17 -10.50 17.52
C GLN A 163 17.87 -9.51 18.44
N ARG A 164 17.06 -8.70 19.12
CA ARG A 164 17.45 -8.00 20.34
C ARG A 164 16.47 -8.46 21.41
N PRO A 165 16.88 -8.57 22.68
CA PRO A 165 16.03 -9.06 23.76
C PRO A 165 14.84 -8.11 24.10
N LYS A 166 14.37 -7.27 23.18
CA LYS A 166 13.74 -5.98 23.46
C LYS A 166 12.79 -5.45 22.37
N TRP A 167 12.27 -6.26 21.43
CA TRP A 167 11.22 -5.74 20.51
C TRP A 167 10.02 -5.17 21.30
N HIS A 168 9.72 -5.79 22.45
CA HIS A 168 8.75 -5.32 23.44
C HIS A 168 9.15 -4.04 24.19
N LEU A 169 10.39 -3.54 24.02
CA LEU A 169 10.82 -2.27 24.60
C LEU A 169 10.64 -1.08 23.66
N HIS A 170 10.02 -1.27 22.49
CA HIS A 170 9.77 -0.19 21.55
C HIS A 170 11.06 0.54 21.12
N VAL A 171 12.17 -0.19 20.97
CA VAL A 171 13.45 0.39 20.49
C VAL A 171 13.73 -0.09 19.07
N LEU A 172 13.81 0.84 18.12
CA LEU A 172 14.19 0.55 16.73
C LEU A 172 15.72 0.57 16.56
N PRO A 173 16.27 -0.29 15.69
CA PRO A 173 17.65 -0.20 15.23
C PRO A 173 18.02 1.20 14.73
N THR A 174 19.26 1.64 15.00
CA THR A 174 19.75 2.96 14.58
C THR A 174 19.54 3.22 13.09
N PRO A 175 19.85 2.29 12.15
CA PRO A 175 19.68 2.54 10.72
C PRO A 175 18.22 2.84 10.32
N ILE A 176 17.24 2.21 10.98
CA ILE A 176 15.82 2.46 10.72
C ILE A 176 15.42 3.84 11.27
N ALA A 177 15.85 4.16 12.48
CA ALA A 177 15.55 5.45 13.10
C ALA A 177 16.17 6.63 12.34
N GLU A 178 17.38 6.46 11.80
CA GLU A 178 18.04 7.41 10.90
C GLU A 178 17.24 7.57 9.61
N PHE A 179 16.93 6.48 8.91
CA PHE A 179 16.13 6.48 7.69
C PHE A 179 14.77 7.18 7.86
N LEU A 180 14.01 6.86 8.92
CA LEU A 180 12.68 7.42 9.14
C LEU A 180 12.73 8.94 9.40
N ARG A 181 13.77 9.44 10.08
CA ARG A 181 13.93 10.86 10.43
C ARG A 181 14.63 11.69 9.36
N ASP A 182 15.34 11.07 8.42
CA ASP A 182 16.11 11.76 7.39
C ASP A 182 15.22 12.71 6.55
N PRO A 183 15.47 14.04 6.58
CA PRO A 183 14.69 15.01 5.81
C PRO A 183 15.04 15.03 4.30
N PHE A 184 16.12 14.38 3.89
CA PHE A 184 16.57 14.29 2.50
C PHE A 184 16.10 13.03 1.79
N VAL A 185 15.53 12.09 2.54
CA VAL A 185 14.84 10.91 2.02
C VAL A 185 13.34 11.12 2.16
N VAL A 186 12.68 11.35 1.03
CA VAL A 186 11.23 11.45 0.90
C VAL A 186 10.63 10.05 0.79
N LYS A 187 9.74 9.72 1.73
CA LYS A 187 8.97 8.47 1.72
C LYS A 187 7.63 8.75 1.09
N PHE A 188 7.13 7.88 0.22
CA PHE A 188 5.78 8.02 -0.30
C PHE A 188 5.00 6.72 -0.31
N GLY A 189 3.69 6.83 -0.24
CA GLY A 189 2.79 5.69 -0.19
C GLY A 189 1.34 6.15 -0.31
N VAL A 190 0.42 5.20 -0.24
CA VAL A 190 -1.02 5.47 -0.17
C VAL A 190 -1.45 5.37 1.28
N GLY A 191 -1.96 6.46 1.85
CA GLY A 191 -2.34 6.50 3.26
C GLY A 191 -1.15 6.68 4.21
N ILE A 192 0.01 7.10 3.70
CA ILE A 192 1.27 7.24 4.47
C ILE A 192 1.16 8.21 5.66
N SER A 193 0.20 9.14 5.61
CA SER A 193 -0.12 9.97 6.77
C SER A 193 -0.61 9.13 7.96
N GLY A 194 -1.37 8.07 7.69
CA GLY A 194 -1.80 7.09 8.69
C GLY A 194 -0.64 6.30 9.28
N ASP A 195 0.40 6.01 8.48
CA ASP A 195 1.63 5.36 8.95
C ASP A 195 2.43 6.28 9.86
N ALA A 196 2.54 7.57 9.53
CA ALA A 196 3.14 8.57 10.41
C ALA A 196 2.40 8.64 11.77
N ASP A 197 1.07 8.69 11.75
CA ASP A 197 0.23 8.69 12.96
C ASP A 197 0.35 7.37 13.74
N LYS A 198 0.51 6.24 13.05
CA LYS A 198 0.74 4.94 13.67
C LYS A 198 2.10 4.91 14.38
N LEU A 199 3.16 5.35 13.72
CA LEU A 199 4.51 5.39 14.29
C LEU A 199 4.58 6.31 15.53
N ALA A 200 3.91 7.46 15.49
CA ALA A 200 3.79 8.36 16.65
C ALA A 200 3.06 7.69 17.84
N ARG A 201 2.04 6.87 17.59
CA ARG A 201 1.31 6.12 18.62
C ARG A 201 2.09 4.94 19.18
N ASP A 202 2.95 4.32 18.37
CA ASP A 202 3.78 3.20 18.80
C ASP A 202 4.91 3.61 19.76
N ARG A 203 5.22 4.91 19.82
CA ARG A 203 6.20 5.50 20.76
C ARG A 203 7.57 4.82 20.67
N PHE A 204 7.98 4.44 19.47
CA PHE A 204 9.31 3.90 19.25
C PHE A 204 10.40 4.92 19.61
N THR A 205 11.49 4.45 20.20
CA THR A 205 12.72 5.22 20.40
C THR A 205 13.88 4.60 19.64
N ASP A 206 14.93 5.38 19.39
CA ASP A 206 16.22 4.86 18.96
C ASP A 206 17.05 4.38 20.19
N PRO A 207 18.26 3.81 19.98
CA PRO A 207 19.10 3.36 21.10
C PRO A 207 19.57 4.48 22.05
N THR A 208 19.44 5.75 21.65
CA THR A 208 19.74 6.92 22.50
C THR A 208 18.55 7.34 23.36
N GLY A 209 17.38 6.73 23.16
CA GLY A 209 16.12 7.11 23.82
C GLY A 209 15.38 8.24 23.12
N SER A 210 15.85 8.69 21.95
CA SER A 210 15.16 9.73 21.18
C SER A 210 13.95 9.15 20.45
N LYS A 211 12.83 9.88 20.42
CA LYS A 211 11.63 9.45 19.71
C LYS A 211 11.89 9.28 18.21
N VAL A 212 11.32 8.22 17.64
CA VAL A 212 11.32 7.97 16.19
C VAL A 212 9.96 8.38 15.61
N TYR A 213 10.02 9.08 14.49
CA TYR A 213 8.85 9.58 13.75
C TYR A 213 9.14 9.56 12.25
N LEU A 214 8.08 9.58 11.43
CA LEU A 214 8.20 9.58 9.99
C LEU A 214 8.35 11.03 9.51
N ASN A 215 9.55 11.37 9.04
CA ASN A 215 9.86 12.68 8.48
C ASN A 215 9.94 12.63 6.96
N ALA A 216 9.77 13.79 6.31
CA ALA A 216 9.81 13.97 4.86
C ALA A 216 8.98 12.90 4.13
N PHE A 217 7.66 13.03 4.15
CA PHE A 217 6.78 12.08 3.47
C PHE A 217 5.77 12.75 2.56
N LEU A 218 5.29 12.00 1.57
CA LEU A 218 4.49 12.50 0.47
C LEU A 218 3.36 11.51 0.17
N GLU A 219 2.12 12.01 0.16
CA GLU A 219 0.94 11.21 -0.10
C GLU A 219 0.75 11.03 -1.61
N LEU A 220 0.66 9.79 -2.10
CA LEU A 220 0.54 9.51 -3.54
C LEU A 220 -0.74 10.12 -4.13
N LEU A 221 -1.78 10.30 -3.31
CA LEU A 221 -2.98 11.05 -3.69
C LEU A 221 -2.69 12.48 -4.13
N ASP A 222 -1.82 13.16 -3.38
CA ASP A 222 -1.53 14.56 -3.62
C ASP A 222 -0.74 14.71 -4.93
N VAL A 223 0.10 13.73 -5.28
CA VAL A 223 0.74 13.63 -6.62
C VAL A 223 -0.30 13.48 -7.71
N ALA A 224 -1.20 12.50 -7.57
CA ALA A 224 -2.19 12.22 -8.59
C ALA A 224 -3.15 13.40 -8.81
N LYS A 225 -3.61 14.05 -7.74
CA LYS A 225 -4.44 15.28 -7.85
C LYS A 225 -3.75 16.41 -8.60
N LEU A 226 -2.42 16.49 -8.49
CA LEU A 226 -1.62 17.54 -9.11
C LEU A 226 -1.42 17.29 -10.60
N ILE A 227 -1.23 16.02 -11.00
CA ILE A 227 -0.90 15.63 -12.38
C ILE A 227 -2.15 15.29 -13.19
N ASP A 228 -3.13 14.65 -12.56
CA ASP A 228 -4.40 14.22 -13.15
C ASP A 228 -5.57 14.82 -12.36
N PRO A 229 -6.10 15.99 -12.79
CA PRO A 229 -7.24 16.62 -12.12
C PRO A 229 -8.49 15.72 -12.03
N THR A 230 -8.66 14.79 -12.98
CA THR A 230 -9.80 13.87 -13.03
C THR A 230 -9.68 12.75 -11.98
N ALA A 231 -8.50 12.57 -11.37
CA ALA A 231 -8.29 11.60 -10.29
C ALA A 231 -9.22 11.83 -9.09
N ARG A 232 -9.70 13.06 -8.86
CA ARG A 232 -10.65 13.37 -7.78
C ARG A 232 -12.04 12.79 -8.02
N GLU A 233 -12.46 12.69 -9.28
CA GLU A 233 -13.79 12.20 -9.66
C GLU A 233 -13.80 10.67 -9.61
N ASP A 234 -12.74 10.05 -10.11
CA ASP A 234 -12.62 8.60 -10.23
C ASP A 234 -12.10 7.91 -8.95
N ILE A 235 -11.42 8.65 -8.07
CA ILE A 235 -10.94 8.14 -6.78
C ILE A 235 -11.53 8.99 -5.65
N PRO A 236 -12.77 8.68 -5.23
CA PRO A 236 -13.43 9.37 -4.12
C PRO A 236 -12.58 9.35 -2.85
N ALA A 237 -12.54 10.48 -2.14
CA ALA A 237 -11.71 10.66 -0.95
C ALA A 237 -12.02 9.65 0.18
N ASP A 238 -13.24 9.10 0.20
CA ASP A 238 -13.74 8.14 1.19
C ASP A 238 -13.43 6.67 0.84
N ASN A 239 -12.95 6.38 -0.37
CA ASN A 239 -12.62 5.01 -0.83
C ASN A 239 -11.27 4.97 -1.55
N PHE A 240 -10.31 5.64 -0.95
CA PHE A 240 -8.97 5.81 -1.47
C PHE A 240 -8.10 4.58 -1.17
N SER A 241 -7.87 3.73 -2.17
CA SER A 241 -7.07 2.52 -2.02
C SER A 241 -6.00 2.42 -3.09
N LEU A 242 -4.87 1.83 -2.74
CA LEU A 242 -3.80 1.55 -3.68
C LEU A 242 -4.28 0.69 -4.87
N GLN A 243 -5.22 -0.22 -4.62
CA GLN A 243 -5.85 -1.00 -5.69
C GLN A 243 -6.51 -0.13 -6.76
N ARG A 244 -7.11 1.02 -6.39
CA ARG A 244 -7.64 1.97 -7.37
C ARG A 244 -6.57 2.69 -8.17
N PHE A 245 -5.42 2.98 -7.57
CA PHE A 245 -4.27 3.54 -8.30
C PHE A 245 -3.76 2.56 -9.34
N VAL A 246 -3.58 1.31 -8.95
CA VAL A 246 -3.12 0.25 -9.85
C VAL A 246 -4.12 0.04 -10.98
N ALA A 247 -5.42 -0.01 -10.66
CA ALA A 247 -6.47 -0.12 -11.67
C ALA A 247 -6.49 1.07 -12.64
N ARG A 248 -6.34 2.30 -12.13
CA ARG A 248 -6.42 3.51 -12.94
C ARG A 248 -5.19 3.72 -13.83
N TYR A 249 -4.00 3.66 -13.24
CA TYR A 249 -2.77 4.09 -13.90
C TYR A 249 -2.01 2.95 -14.54
N LEU A 250 -2.10 1.74 -13.98
CA LEU A 250 -1.43 0.55 -14.51
C LEU A 250 -2.40 -0.34 -15.31
N GLU A 251 -3.71 -0.07 -15.25
CA GLU A 251 -4.76 -0.88 -15.88
C GLU A 251 -4.73 -2.35 -15.42
N GLN A 252 -4.26 -2.55 -14.20
CA GLN A 252 -4.07 -3.87 -13.58
C GLN A 252 -4.95 -4.02 -12.35
N PHE A 253 -5.32 -5.27 -12.04
CA PHE A 253 -6.00 -5.59 -10.81
C PHE A 253 -5.01 -6.01 -9.73
N LEU A 254 -4.90 -5.23 -8.64
CA LEU A 254 -4.13 -5.59 -7.46
C LEU A 254 -5.01 -6.44 -6.51
N PRO A 255 -4.78 -7.76 -6.37
CA PRO A 255 -5.61 -8.60 -5.51
C PRO A 255 -5.31 -8.35 -4.03
N LYS A 256 -6.16 -7.58 -3.34
CA LYS A 256 -6.04 -7.40 -1.88
C LYS A 256 -6.93 -8.38 -1.12
N THR A 257 -6.43 -9.51 -0.65
CA THR A 257 -7.28 -10.40 0.16
C THR A 257 -7.36 -9.90 1.60
N LYS A 258 -8.59 -9.77 2.14
CA LYS A 258 -8.79 -9.32 3.55
C LYS A 258 -8.05 -10.23 4.53
N SER A 259 -7.97 -11.52 4.24
CA SER A 259 -7.24 -12.52 5.04
C SER A 259 -5.76 -12.19 5.18
N VAL A 260 -5.13 -11.63 4.14
CA VAL A 260 -3.71 -11.23 4.18
C VAL A 260 -3.55 -9.88 4.87
N VAL A 261 -4.39 -8.89 4.54
CA VAL A 261 -4.32 -7.55 5.15
C VAL A 261 -4.47 -7.62 6.67
N THR A 262 -5.33 -8.51 7.20
CA THR A 262 -5.52 -8.66 8.65
C THR A 262 -4.81 -9.89 9.22
N SER A 263 -3.82 -10.42 8.52
CA SER A 263 -3.09 -11.62 8.93
C SER A 263 -2.15 -11.35 10.12
N ASN A 264 -1.57 -12.42 10.67
CA ASN A 264 -0.52 -12.28 11.69
C ASN A 264 0.82 -11.97 11.03
N TRP A 265 1.18 -10.68 10.99
CA TRP A 265 2.46 -10.19 10.48
C TRP A 265 3.62 -10.38 11.47
N GLU A 266 3.35 -10.84 12.70
CA GLU A 266 4.36 -11.16 13.70
C GLU A 266 4.86 -12.61 13.64
N SER A 267 4.41 -13.40 12.66
CA SER A 267 4.77 -14.81 12.55
C SER A 267 6.22 -15.00 12.12
N SER A 268 6.96 -15.88 12.81
CA SER A 268 8.34 -16.31 12.47
C SER A 268 8.49 -16.74 11.02
N TYR A 269 7.42 -17.27 10.45
CA TYR A 269 7.29 -17.58 9.04
C TYR A 269 6.00 -16.94 8.56
N LEU A 270 6.10 -15.98 7.64
CA LEU A 270 4.91 -15.47 6.97
C LEU A 270 4.30 -16.62 6.14
N SER A 271 2.97 -16.71 6.10
CA SER A 271 2.29 -17.79 5.38
C SER A 271 2.46 -17.63 3.87
N PRO A 272 2.44 -18.71 3.06
CA PRO A 272 2.51 -18.60 1.60
C PRO A 272 1.52 -17.61 1.01
N THR A 273 0.35 -17.39 1.62
CA THR A 273 -0.63 -16.38 1.15
C THR A 273 -0.27 -14.94 1.53
N GLN A 274 0.42 -14.71 2.64
CA GLN A 274 1.04 -13.39 2.94
C GLN A 274 2.21 -13.07 2.02
N LEU A 275 2.61 -14.06 1.22
CA LEU A 275 3.89 -14.16 0.58
C LEU A 275 3.81 -14.47 -0.93
N SER A 276 2.65 -14.86 -1.46
CA SER A 276 2.46 -15.29 -2.85
C SER A 276 1.26 -14.60 -3.49
N CYS A 277 1.54 -13.90 -4.57
CA CYS A 277 0.63 -13.79 -5.70
C CYS A 277 0.53 -15.19 -6.33
N GLN A 278 -0.67 -15.77 -6.40
CA GLN A 278 -0.87 -17.14 -6.86
C GLN A 278 -0.82 -17.24 -8.41
N PHE A 279 0.02 -18.17 -8.87
CA PHE A 279 0.00 -18.98 -10.12
C PHE A 279 0.83 -18.59 -11.37
N PHE A 280 1.75 -19.53 -11.69
CA PHE A 280 2.31 -19.97 -12.98
C PHE A 280 1.95 -19.16 -14.24
N SER A 281 2.95 -18.52 -14.85
CA SER A 281 3.13 -18.55 -16.30
C SER A 281 4.51 -19.14 -16.59
N SER A 282 4.52 -20.11 -17.49
CA SER A 282 5.66 -20.89 -17.94
C SER A 282 6.75 -20.00 -18.56
N THR A 283 8.01 -20.45 -18.41
CA THR A 283 9.24 -20.09 -19.15
C THR A 283 10.19 -19.00 -18.62
N SER A 284 11.44 -19.45 -18.47
CA SER A 284 12.73 -18.73 -18.42
C SER A 284 13.22 -18.10 -17.10
N THR A 285 13.75 -19.00 -16.28
CA THR A 285 15.00 -18.89 -15.53
C THR A 285 16.01 -17.91 -16.15
N THR A 286 16.33 -16.81 -15.46
CA THR A 286 17.66 -16.19 -15.54
C THR A 286 17.98 -15.59 -14.17
N LEU A 287 18.81 -16.31 -13.41
CA LEU A 287 19.31 -15.93 -12.10
C LEU A 287 20.73 -15.40 -12.30
N PHE A 288 20.93 -14.08 -12.20
CA PHE A 288 22.26 -13.49 -12.13
C PHE A 288 22.65 -13.37 -10.65
N PHE A 289 23.56 -14.23 -10.21
CA PHE A 289 24.25 -14.09 -8.93
C PHE A 289 25.50 -13.22 -9.15
N LEU A 290 25.54 -12.04 -8.53
CA LEU A 290 26.80 -11.37 -8.20
C LEU A 290 27.27 -11.92 -6.85
N LEU A 291 28.07 -12.99 -6.89
CA LEU A 291 28.85 -13.47 -5.76
C LEU A 291 30.27 -13.76 -6.29
N GLU A 292 31.03 -12.68 -6.43
CA GLU A 292 32.47 -12.75 -6.57
C GLU A 292 33.04 -12.73 -5.14
N LEU A 293 33.12 -13.92 -4.52
CA LEU A 293 34.09 -14.27 -3.49
C LEU A 293 33.97 -15.77 -3.16
N HIS A 294 35.11 -16.44 -3.27
CA HIS A 294 35.32 -17.87 -3.10
C HIS A 294 34.83 -18.38 -1.73
N HIS A 295 33.82 -19.25 -1.70
CA HIS A 295 33.88 -20.60 -1.10
C HIS A 295 32.51 -21.28 -1.21
N VAL A 296 32.52 -22.44 -1.86
CA VAL A 296 31.36 -23.23 -2.27
C VAL A 296 30.73 -23.94 -1.08
N LEU A 297 29.49 -23.59 -0.74
CA LEU A 297 28.57 -24.47 -0.01
C LEU A 297 27.38 -24.79 -0.92
N ILE A 298 27.37 -26.01 -1.45
CA ILE A 298 26.26 -26.57 -2.24
C ILE A 298 25.17 -26.97 -1.25
N PHE A 299 24.10 -26.19 -1.16
CA PHE A 299 22.87 -26.59 -0.47
C PHE A 299 21.91 -27.30 -1.44
N PRO A 300 21.10 -28.27 -0.96
CA PRO A 300 20.20 -29.04 -1.83
C PRO A 300 19.06 -28.18 -2.41
N PRO A 301 18.72 -28.34 -3.70
CA PRO A 301 17.80 -27.46 -4.43
C PRO A 301 16.32 -27.54 -4.00
N ILE A 302 15.96 -28.45 -3.10
CA ILE A 302 14.56 -28.71 -2.73
C ILE A 302 14.07 -27.76 -1.63
N LEU A 303 14.95 -27.28 -0.74
CA LEU A 303 14.61 -26.28 0.27
C LEU A 303 14.63 -24.83 -0.28
N PHE A 304 15.31 -24.61 -1.41
CA PHE A 304 15.49 -23.28 -2.00
C PHE A 304 14.24 -22.76 -2.73
N SER A 305 13.40 -23.64 -3.30
CA SER A 305 12.21 -23.21 -4.06
C SER A 305 11.03 -22.76 -3.19
N CYS A 306 10.98 -23.19 -1.93
CA CYS A 306 9.90 -22.86 -1.01
C CYS A 306 10.13 -21.49 -0.33
N LEU A 307 11.39 -21.16 -0.01
CA LEU A 307 11.76 -19.90 0.66
C LEU A 307 11.78 -18.69 -0.30
N PHE A 308 11.88 -18.90 -1.61
CA PHE A 308 11.94 -17.82 -2.61
C PHE A 308 10.57 -17.46 -3.20
N LYS A 309 9.57 -18.34 -3.08
CA LYS A 309 8.17 -18.11 -3.53
C LYS A 309 7.37 -17.18 -2.61
N GLN A 310 8.07 -16.49 -1.73
CA GLN A 310 7.57 -16.19 -0.41
C GLN A 310 7.53 -14.68 -0.11
N LEU A 311 7.52 -13.75 -1.07
CA LEU A 311 7.65 -12.31 -0.73
C LEU A 311 6.82 -11.31 -1.55
N VAL A 312 5.85 -11.76 -2.33
CA VAL A 312 5.26 -10.95 -3.41
C VAL A 312 4.13 -10.04 -2.95
N ASP A 313 3.34 -10.43 -1.95
CA ASP A 313 2.18 -9.61 -1.51
C ASP A 313 2.61 -8.44 -0.63
N ALA A 314 3.52 -8.66 0.33
CA ALA A 314 4.12 -7.59 1.13
C ALA A 314 4.93 -6.61 0.26
N ALA A 315 5.72 -7.10 -0.70
CA ALA A 315 6.40 -6.21 -1.65
C ALA A 315 5.41 -5.50 -2.60
N GLY A 316 4.26 -6.12 -2.88
CA GLY A 316 3.28 -5.66 -3.86
C GLY A 316 2.76 -4.25 -3.60
N ASP A 317 2.54 -3.88 -2.34
CA ASP A 317 2.04 -2.55 -2.01
C ASP A 317 3.08 -1.45 -2.32
N VAL A 318 4.32 -1.58 -1.84
CA VAL A 318 5.37 -0.60 -2.17
C VAL A 318 5.79 -0.61 -3.64
N VAL A 319 5.90 -1.79 -4.27
CA VAL A 319 6.25 -1.90 -5.70
C VAL A 319 5.16 -1.29 -6.57
N SER A 320 3.88 -1.55 -6.27
CA SER A 320 2.78 -0.99 -7.03
C SER A 320 2.68 0.53 -6.84
N ALA A 321 2.90 1.05 -5.63
CA ALA A 321 3.01 2.48 -5.39
C ALA A 321 4.15 3.10 -6.20
N MET A 322 5.34 2.48 -6.23
CA MET A 322 6.47 2.93 -7.05
C MET A 322 6.14 2.98 -8.54
N ARG A 323 5.52 1.93 -9.07
CA ARG A 323 5.14 1.88 -10.49
C ARG A 323 4.08 2.90 -10.86
N VAL A 324 3.08 3.07 -10.00
CA VAL A 324 2.08 4.13 -10.14
C VAL A 324 2.76 5.50 -10.15
N TYR A 325 3.69 5.74 -9.23
CA TYR A 325 4.45 6.98 -9.20
C TYR A 325 5.23 7.17 -10.49
N LEU A 326 5.99 6.19 -10.94
CA LEU A 326 6.72 6.25 -12.21
C LEU A 326 5.80 6.54 -13.40
N LYS A 327 4.61 5.92 -13.46
CA LYS A 327 3.62 6.17 -14.52
C LYS A 327 3.10 7.61 -14.50
N LEU A 328 2.80 8.14 -13.32
CA LEU A 328 2.40 9.53 -13.12
C LEU A 328 3.55 10.50 -13.45
N TYR A 329 4.77 10.13 -13.09
CA TYR A 329 5.98 10.98 -13.19
C TYR A 329 6.65 10.91 -14.57
N MET A 330 6.29 9.97 -15.45
CA MET A 330 6.70 10.00 -16.87
C MET A 330 6.01 11.13 -17.65
N LEU A 331 5.10 11.88 -17.01
CA LEU A 331 4.48 13.10 -17.53
C LEU A 331 5.16 14.31 -16.84
N PRO A 332 5.38 15.41 -17.59
CA PRO A 332 6.60 16.26 -17.58
C PRO A 332 7.28 16.44 -16.21
N ALA A 333 8.31 15.63 -15.94
CA ALA A 333 9.02 15.57 -14.67
C ALA A 333 10.22 16.55 -14.57
N HIS A 334 10.56 16.88 -13.32
CA HIS A 334 11.59 17.80 -12.84
C HIS A 334 11.20 19.28 -12.69
N HIS A 335 10.02 19.72 -13.11
CA HIS A 335 9.63 21.09 -12.76
C HIS A 335 9.19 21.14 -11.28
N PRO A 336 9.78 22.01 -10.44
CA PRO A 336 9.36 22.18 -9.03
C PRO A 336 7.86 22.49 -8.83
N ARG A 337 7.13 22.82 -9.90
CA ARG A 337 5.70 23.14 -9.88
C ARG A 337 4.82 21.89 -9.79
N PHE A 338 5.36 20.73 -10.16
CA PHE A 338 4.63 19.45 -10.14
C PHE A 338 5.05 18.56 -8.97
N MET A 339 5.72 19.14 -7.96
CA MET A 339 6.01 18.45 -6.72
C MET A 339 4.94 18.82 -5.68
N PRO A 340 4.12 17.85 -5.23
CA PRO A 340 3.18 18.12 -4.15
C PRO A 340 3.93 18.42 -2.85
N PRO A 341 3.28 19.07 -1.87
CA PRO A 341 3.93 19.46 -0.63
C PRO A 341 4.47 18.24 0.12
N ILE A 342 5.78 18.22 0.34
CA ILE A 342 6.42 17.26 1.25
C ILE A 342 6.03 17.65 2.68
N ARG A 343 5.54 16.69 3.44
CA ARG A 343 5.20 16.86 4.85
C ARG A 343 6.42 16.54 5.69
N TYR A 344 6.75 17.45 6.61
CA TYR A 344 7.82 17.28 7.57
C TYR A 344 7.20 17.17 8.96
N ALA A 345 7.68 16.23 9.74
CA ALA A 345 7.28 16.14 11.14
C ALA A 345 7.86 17.34 11.88
N ALA A 346 7.01 18.10 12.59
CA ALA A 346 7.44 19.24 13.37
C ALA A 346 8.25 18.75 14.60
N PRO A 347 9.53 19.16 14.75
CA PRO A 347 10.40 18.66 15.83
C PRO A 347 9.93 19.00 17.25
N HIS A 348 8.96 19.92 17.42
CA HIS A 348 8.60 20.52 18.71
C HIS A 348 7.16 20.24 19.18
N THR A 349 6.38 19.49 18.42
CA THR A 349 4.98 19.16 18.77
C THR A 349 4.77 17.69 19.13
N MET A 350 5.83 16.87 19.30
CA MET A 350 5.70 15.43 19.54
C MET A 350 6.44 14.89 20.76
#